data_AF-A0A2E3YB63-F1
#
_entry.id   AF-A0A2E3YB63-F1
#
_cell.length_a   1.000
_cell.length_b   1.000
_cell.length_c   1.000
_cell.angle_alpha   90.00
_cell.angle_beta   90.00
_cell.angle_gamma   90.00
#
_symmetry.space_group_name_H-M   'P 1'
#
loop_
_entity.id
_entity.type
_entity.pdbx_description
1 polymer ?
#
loop_
_entity_poly.entity_id
_entity_poly.type
_entity_poly.pdbx_seq_one_letter_code
_entity_poly.pdbx_strand_id
1 'polypeptide(L)'
;MPHIASPAGATTTSTTIAPEAPVVIDTQYRYYERSPRVVTLQEKLGMRSVDGVYGPKTRKAHIEALGGPTAAIYIFYPEIGQTPTPCSHGCLPGDGHYELPTLGALINEYFKPEDRALARQIAFCESSGQTHHIGSTQVSSALAVGWFQHLAKYWVERSEKAGFKDYDPFNGRANVGVAAWLFYSSGKHHWNPSKACWGEL
;
A
#
# COMPACT_ATOMS: atom_id res chain seq x y z
N MET A 1 -37.02 35.22 -56.45
CA MET A 1 -35.85 35.26 -55.55
C MET A 1 -36.31 34.84 -54.16
N PRO A 2 -35.86 33.72 -53.59
CA PRO A 2 -36.19 33.36 -52.21
C PRO A 2 -35.08 33.81 -51.25
N HIS A 3 -35.50 34.38 -50.12
CA HIS A 3 -34.65 34.82 -49.02
C HIS A 3 -34.07 33.62 -48.25
N ILE A 4 -32.76 33.62 -48.04
CA ILE A 4 -32.05 32.66 -47.18
C ILE A 4 -32.08 33.22 -45.75
N ALA A 5 -32.67 32.46 -44.83
CA ALA A 5 -32.60 32.74 -43.39
C ALA A 5 -31.27 32.20 -42.82
N SER A 6 -30.59 33.01 -42.01
CA SER A 6 -29.40 32.60 -41.24
C SER A 6 -29.79 31.75 -40.02
N PRO A 7 -29.02 30.72 -39.64
CA PRO A 7 -29.26 30.00 -38.41
C PRO A 7 -28.68 30.75 -37.21
N ALA A 8 -29.45 30.80 -36.12
CA ALA A 8 -29.06 31.34 -34.83
C ALA A 8 -27.95 30.50 -34.19
N GLY A 9 -26.90 31.17 -33.70
CA GLY A 9 -25.81 30.54 -32.96
C GLY A 9 -26.31 30.00 -31.61
N ALA A 10 -26.11 28.71 -31.38
CA ALA A 10 -26.34 28.10 -30.08
C ALA A 10 -25.18 28.49 -29.14
N THR A 11 -25.51 29.22 -28.08
CA THR A 11 -24.58 29.49 -26.97
C THR A 11 -24.50 28.24 -26.10
N THR A 12 -23.41 27.48 -26.24
CA THR A 12 -23.10 26.35 -25.36
C THR A 12 -22.65 26.89 -24.01
N THR A 13 -23.53 26.86 -23.01
CA THR A 13 -23.18 27.12 -21.62
C THR A 13 -22.33 25.96 -21.11
N SER A 14 -21.02 26.19 -20.99
CA SER A 14 -20.12 25.24 -20.35
C SER A 14 -20.34 25.30 -18.83
N THR A 15 -21.05 24.31 -18.30
CA THR A 15 -21.18 24.11 -16.85
C THR A 15 -19.86 23.55 -16.34
N THR A 16 -19.04 24.42 -15.75
CA THR A 16 -17.90 24.00 -14.92
C THR A 16 -18.45 23.29 -13.69
N ILE A 17 -18.45 21.96 -13.70
CA ILE A 17 -18.74 21.15 -12.52
C ILE A 17 -17.58 21.34 -11.54
N ALA A 18 -17.86 21.95 -10.38
CA ALA A 18 -16.92 22.02 -9.28
C ALA A 18 -16.51 20.60 -8.87
N PRO A 19 -15.25 20.34 -8.50
CA PRO A 19 -14.83 19.02 -8.07
C PRO A 19 -15.70 18.56 -6.90
N GLU A 20 -16.36 17.42 -7.07
CA GLU A 20 -17.14 16.77 -6.02
C GLU A 20 -16.26 16.61 -4.80
N ALA A 21 -16.72 17.11 -3.64
CA ALA A 21 -15.96 17.01 -2.40
C ALA A 21 -15.62 15.53 -2.17
N PRO A 22 -14.37 15.16 -1.84
CA PRO A 22 -13.99 13.77 -1.67
C PRO A 22 -14.96 13.12 -0.69
N VAL A 23 -15.51 11.97 -1.10
CA VAL A 23 -16.45 11.21 -0.29
C VAL A 23 -15.76 10.99 1.07
N VAL A 24 -16.41 11.41 2.15
CA VAL A 24 -15.87 11.37 3.53
C VAL A 24 -15.29 9.99 3.89
N ILE A 25 -15.83 8.92 3.29
CA ILE A 25 -15.38 7.55 3.44
C ILE A 25 -14.05 7.29 2.70
N ASP A 26 -13.81 7.85 1.53
CA ASP A 26 -12.58 7.57 0.77
C ASP A 26 -11.39 8.44 1.22
N THR A 27 -11.61 9.29 2.22
CA THR A 27 -10.60 10.20 2.75
C THR A 27 -9.64 9.48 3.69
N GLN A 28 -8.33 9.63 3.50
CA GLN A 28 -7.36 9.29 4.54
C GLN A 28 -7.33 10.34 5.67
N TYR A 29 -7.41 9.87 6.91
CA TYR A 29 -7.33 10.70 8.13
C TYR A 29 -6.04 10.44 8.91
N ARG A 30 -5.52 11.46 9.59
CA ARG A 30 -4.35 11.28 10.47
C ARG A 30 -4.77 10.58 11.76
N TYR A 31 -3.91 9.71 12.28
CA TYR A 31 -4.18 9.05 13.55
C TYR A 31 -4.31 10.09 14.68
N TYR A 32 -5.38 10.00 15.47
CA TYR A 32 -5.79 10.99 16.47
C TYR A 32 -6.14 12.39 15.92
N GLU A 33 -6.40 12.52 14.62
CA GLU A 33 -6.97 13.75 14.07
C GLU A 33 -8.28 14.08 14.79
N ARG A 34 -8.44 15.35 15.18
CA ARG A 34 -9.70 15.89 15.69
C ARG A 34 -10.26 16.89 14.70
N SER A 35 -11.36 16.56 14.03
CA SER A 35 -11.96 17.46 13.04
C SER A 35 -13.46 17.20 12.83
N PRO A 36 -14.23 18.21 12.35
CA PRO A 36 -15.62 18.00 11.94
C PRO A 36 -15.78 16.91 10.86
N ARG A 37 -14.76 16.71 10.02
CA ARG A 37 -14.77 15.64 9.01
C ARG A 37 -14.74 14.25 9.63
N VAL A 38 -14.10 14.09 10.79
CA VAL A 38 -14.10 12.84 11.55
C VAL A 38 -15.46 12.61 12.21
N VAL A 39 -16.12 13.66 12.72
CA VAL A 39 -17.50 13.57 13.22
C VAL A 39 -18.41 13.01 12.12
N THR A 40 -18.38 13.60 10.92
CA THR A 40 -19.18 13.13 9.78
C THR A 40 -18.83 11.69 9.39
N LEU A 41 -17.56 11.30 9.44
CA LEU A 41 -17.16 9.91 9.19
C LEU A 41 -17.79 8.98 10.24
N GLN A 42 -17.66 9.29 11.53
CA GLN A 42 -18.18 8.47 12.62
C GLN A 42 -19.71 8.30 12.54
N GLU A 43 -20.43 9.37 12.19
CA GLU A 43 -21.88 9.34 11.93
C GLU A 43 -22.23 8.44 10.74
N LYS A 44 -21.54 8.58 9.60
CA LYS A 44 -21.73 7.73 8.41
C LYS A 44 -21.43 6.26 8.68
N LEU A 45 -20.44 5.98 9.52
CA LEU A 45 -20.10 4.62 9.95
C LEU A 45 -21.09 4.05 10.99
N GLY A 46 -22.10 4.83 11.42
CA GLY A 46 -23.07 4.39 12.43
C GLY A 46 -22.43 4.13 13.79
N MET A 47 -21.34 4.83 14.12
CA MET A 47 -20.63 4.60 15.39
C MET A 47 -21.47 5.06 16.58
N ARG A 48 -21.49 4.25 17.65
CA ARG A 48 -22.20 4.59 18.91
C ARG A 48 -21.61 5.80 19.64
N SER A 49 -20.35 6.11 19.41
CA SER A 49 -19.63 7.24 20.01
C SER A 49 -19.11 8.13 18.89
N VAL A 50 -19.52 9.39 18.93
CA VAL A 50 -19.11 10.44 17.99
C VAL A 50 -18.35 11.50 18.79
N ASP A 51 -17.03 11.37 18.84
CA ASP A 51 -16.13 12.24 19.61
C ASP A 51 -15.26 13.14 18.70
N GLY A 52 -15.40 12.96 17.39
CA GLY A 52 -14.63 13.66 16.37
C GLY A 52 -13.15 13.29 16.34
N VAL A 53 -12.72 12.18 16.96
CA VAL A 53 -11.32 11.73 17.02
C VAL A 53 -11.10 10.48 16.16
N TYR A 54 -10.14 10.54 15.24
CA TYR A 54 -9.75 9.40 14.41
C TYR A 54 -8.81 8.45 15.18
N GLY A 55 -9.35 7.88 16.26
CA GLY A 55 -8.65 6.92 17.12
C GLY A 55 -8.73 5.47 16.62
N PRO A 56 -8.21 4.50 17.39
CA PRO A 56 -8.15 3.10 16.98
C PRO A 56 -9.50 2.50 16.58
N LYS A 57 -10.58 2.82 17.31
CA LYS A 57 -11.93 2.32 17.03
C LYS A 57 -12.48 2.87 15.71
N THR A 58 -12.41 4.19 15.51
CA THR A 58 -12.86 4.83 14.27
C THR A 58 -12.05 4.35 13.08
N ARG A 59 -10.73 4.26 13.23
CA ARG A 59 -9.87 3.73 12.17
C ARG A 59 -10.23 2.29 11.80
N LYS A 60 -10.48 1.42 12.78
CA LYS A 60 -10.91 0.04 12.50
C LYS A 60 -12.21 0.01 11.68
N ALA A 61 -13.26 0.67 12.16
CA ALA A 61 -14.56 0.71 11.47
C ALA A 61 -14.45 1.32 10.07
N HIS A 62 -13.62 2.36 9.91
CA HIS A 62 -13.37 3.01 8.64
C HIS A 62 -12.68 2.07 7.64
N ILE A 63 -11.62 1.39 8.05
CA ILE A 63 -10.92 0.42 7.19
C ILE A 63 -11.85 -0.75 6.83
N GLU A 64 -12.71 -1.21 7.74
CA GLU A 64 -13.73 -2.23 7.45
C GLU A 64 -14.74 -1.73 6.40
N ALA A 65 -15.24 -0.50 6.53
CA ALA A 65 -16.16 0.10 5.57
C ALA A 65 -15.57 0.28 4.16
N LEU A 66 -14.24 0.43 4.07
CA LEU A 66 -13.51 0.47 2.79
C LEU A 66 -13.32 -0.90 2.13
N GLY A 67 -13.74 -1.99 2.78
CA GLY A 67 -13.51 -3.36 2.27
C GLY A 67 -12.24 -4.02 2.81
N GLY A 68 -11.64 -3.44 3.87
CA GLY A 68 -10.49 -3.98 4.57
C GLY A 68 -9.15 -3.31 4.21
N PRO A 69 -8.05 -3.74 4.87
CA PRO A 69 -6.75 -3.07 4.74
C PRO A 69 -6.20 -3.02 3.30
N THR A 70 -6.38 -4.08 2.51
CA THR A 70 -5.92 -4.12 1.12
C THR A 70 -6.65 -3.09 0.26
N ALA A 71 -7.98 -3.02 0.35
CA ALA A 71 -8.76 -2.02 -0.38
C ALA A 71 -8.39 -0.59 0.06
N ALA A 72 -8.21 -0.39 1.36
CA ALA A 72 -7.77 0.89 1.91
C ALA A 72 -6.39 1.34 1.38
N ILE A 73 -5.47 0.41 1.06
CA ILE A 73 -4.19 0.76 0.42
C ILE A 73 -4.43 1.38 -0.94
N TYR A 74 -5.22 0.72 -1.80
CA TYR A 74 -5.46 1.22 -3.17
C TYR A 74 -6.25 2.53 -3.19
N ILE A 75 -7.09 2.77 -2.18
CA ILE A 75 -7.84 4.03 -2.04
C ILE A 75 -6.93 5.16 -1.54
N PHE A 76 -6.09 4.91 -0.52
CA PHE A 76 -5.27 5.95 0.11
C PHE A 76 -3.94 6.21 -0.57
N TYR A 77 -3.42 5.23 -1.30
CA TYR A 77 -2.15 5.27 -2.02
C TYR A 77 -2.41 4.77 -3.44
N PRO A 78 -3.16 5.52 -4.26
CA PRO A 78 -3.55 5.08 -5.59
C PRO A 78 -2.34 4.76 -6.48
N GLU A 79 -1.16 5.33 -6.20
CA GLU A 79 0.10 4.99 -6.87
C GLU A 79 0.57 3.55 -6.59
N ILE A 80 0.12 2.94 -5.49
CA ILE A 80 0.28 1.50 -5.20
C ILE A 80 -0.84 0.76 -5.95
N GLY A 81 -0.53 -0.35 -6.63
CA GLY A 81 -1.50 -1.13 -7.43
C GLY A 81 -1.73 -0.64 -8.86
N GLN A 82 -1.16 0.50 -9.25
CA GLN A 82 -1.24 0.99 -10.64
C GLN A 82 -0.26 0.29 -11.58
N THR A 83 0.84 -0.24 -11.06
CA THR A 83 1.74 -1.08 -11.83
C THR A 83 1.34 -2.53 -11.64
N PRO A 84 0.95 -3.25 -12.71
CA PRO A 84 0.86 -4.71 -12.64
C PRO A 84 2.20 -5.18 -12.08
N THR A 85 2.18 -6.03 -11.05
CA THR A 85 3.39 -6.60 -10.47
C THR A 85 4.31 -7.03 -11.62
N PRO A 86 5.39 -6.28 -11.92
CA PRO A 86 6.20 -6.63 -13.08
C PRO A 86 6.79 -7.96 -12.70
N CYS A 87 6.43 -8.98 -13.47
CA CYS A 87 7.06 -10.27 -13.40
C CYS A 87 8.58 -10.00 -13.35
N SER A 88 9.26 -10.48 -12.31
CA SER A 88 10.65 -10.07 -12.07
C SER A 88 11.50 -10.42 -13.30
N HIS A 89 11.96 -9.39 -14.02
CA HIS A 89 12.66 -9.43 -15.32
C HIS A 89 11.85 -9.92 -16.54
N GLY A 90 11.32 -8.97 -17.34
CA GLY A 90 11.18 -9.15 -18.80
C GLY A 90 10.17 -10.19 -19.29
N CYS A 91 9.13 -10.51 -18.53
CA CYS A 91 8.24 -11.61 -18.90
C CYS A 91 7.18 -11.16 -19.94
N LEU A 92 7.20 -11.81 -21.09
CA LEU A 92 6.06 -11.88 -21.99
C LEU A 92 5.16 -13.05 -21.52
N PRO A 93 3.84 -12.99 -21.69
CA PRO A 93 2.97 -14.12 -21.37
C PRO A 93 3.13 -15.27 -22.37
N GLY A 94 3.41 -16.51 -21.94
CA GLY A 94 3.22 -17.71 -22.79
C GLY A 94 4.15 -18.91 -22.58
N ASP A 95 5.17 -18.80 -21.75
CA ASP A 95 6.25 -19.76 -21.56
C ASP A 95 6.06 -20.48 -20.22
N GLY A 96 5.41 -21.65 -20.27
CA GLY A 96 4.86 -22.43 -19.15
C GLY A 96 5.80 -22.95 -18.05
N HIS A 97 6.79 -22.17 -17.60
CA HIS A 97 7.66 -22.47 -16.45
C HIS A 97 8.01 -21.21 -15.65
N TYR A 98 6.99 -20.44 -15.24
CA TYR A 98 7.16 -19.24 -14.44
C TYR A 98 7.30 -19.59 -12.94
N GLU A 99 8.51 -19.93 -12.48
CA GLU A 99 8.78 -20.00 -11.05
C GLU A 99 9.19 -18.62 -10.52
N LEU A 100 8.27 -17.96 -9.82
CA LEU A 100 8.60 -16.81 -8.99
C LEU A 100 9.67 -17.23 -7.96
N PRO A 101 10.75 -16.46 -7.77
CA PRO A 101 11.77 -16.80 -6.79
C PRO A 101 11.13 -16.85 -5.40
N THR A 102 11.49 -17.87 -4.62
CA THR A 102 11.01 -18.00 -3.25
C THR A 102 11.56 -16.88 -2.37
N LEU A 103 10.91 -16.60 -1.24
CA LEU A 103 11.41 -15.69 -0.21
C LEU A 103 12.86 -16.03 0.19
N GLY A 104 13.17 -17.32 0.33
CA GLY A 104 14.52 -17.78 0.65
C GLY A 104 15.54 -17.44 -0.43
N ALA A 105 15.18 -17.61 -1.71
CA ALA A 105 16.04 -17.24 -2.83
C ALA A 105 16.30 -15.73 -2.86
N LEU A 106 15.26 -14.91 -2.67
CA LEU A 106 15.38 -13.46 -2.62
C LEU A 106 16.18 -12.97 -1.40
N ILE A 107 16.01 -13.59 -0.23
CA ILE A 107 16.84 -13.30 0.94
C ILE A 107 18.32 -13.64 0.65
N ASN A 108 18.59 -14.76 0.01
CA ASN A 108 19.96 -15.12 -0.36
C ASN A 108 20.57 -14.13 -1.36
N GLU A 109 19.75 -13.55 -2.24
CA GLU A 109 20.16 -12.58 -3.24
C GLU A 109 20.47 -11.21 -2.63
N TYR A 110 19.60 -10.68 -1.76
CA TYR A 110 19.71 -9.30 -1.26
C TYR A 110 20.40 -9.14 0.09
N PHE A 111 20.42 -10.17 0.94
CA PHE A 111 21.08 -10.12 2.25
C PHE A 111 22.41 -10.86 2.25
N LYS A 112 23.40 -10.25 2.91
CA LYS A 112 24.71 -10.87 3.16
C LYS A 112 24.56 -12.17 3.95
N PRO A 113 25.43 -13.17 3.74
CA PRO A 113 25.32 -14.48 4.39
C PRO A 113 25.05 -14.44 5.90
N GLU A 114 25.75 -13.56 6.62
CA GLU A 114 25.65 -13.35 8.07
C GLU A 114 24.29 -12.80 8.54
N ASP A 115 23.54 -12.10 7.68
CA ASP A 115 22.27 -11.46 8.04
C ASP A 115 21.03 -12.29 7.65
N ARG A 116 21.21 -13.34 6.84
CA ARG A 116 20.09 -14.11 6.25
C ARG A 116 19.22 -14.77 7.30
N ALA A 117 19.79 -15.26 8.40
CA ALA A 117 19.03 -15.88 9.48
C ALA A 117 18.08 -14.86 10.12
N LEU A 118 18.60 -13.67 10.43
CA LEU A 118 17.80 -12.57 10.97
C LEU A 118 16.74 -12.09 9.97
N ALA A 119 17.09 -11.94 8.69
CA ALA A 119 16.13 -11.53 7.65
C ALA A 119 14.95 -12.51 7.52
N ARG A 120 15.21 -13.82 7.59
CA ARG A 120 14.17 -14.87 7.60
C ARG A 120 13.27 -14.73 8.83
N GLN A 121 13.87 -14.55 10.00
CA GLN A 121 13.12 -14.38 11.24
C GLN A 121 12.26 -13.12 11.23
N ILE A 122 12.78 -11.99 10.75
CA ILE A 122 12.00 -10.76 10.57
C ILE A 122 10.80 -11.01 9.65
N ALA A 123 11.01 -11.60 8.46
CA ALA A 123 9.91 -11.88 7.53
C ALA A 123 8.85 -12.80 8.14
N PHE A 124 9.25 -13.80 8.93
CA PHE A 124 8.35 -14.67 9.66
C PHE A 124 7.55 -13.89 10.72
N CYS A 125 8.20 -13.06 11.52
CA CYS A 125 7.54 -12.28 12.57
C CYS A 125 6.59 -11.20 12.02
N GLU A 126 6.92 -10.62 10.88
CA GLU A 126 6.11 -9.56 10.24
C GLU A 126 4.89 -10.12 9.51
N SER A 127 4.99 -11.30 8.89
CA SER A 127 3.97 -11.77 7.95
C SER A 127 3.73 -13.29 7.92
N SER A 128 4.38 -14.05 8.80
CA SER A 128 4.48 -15.52 8.72
C SER A 128 5.12 -16.01 7.41
N GLY A 129 5.98 -15.20 6.80
CA GLY A 129 6.71 -15.55 5.59
C GLY A 129 7.65 -16.74 5.82
N GLN A 130 7.49 -17.80 5.03
CA GLN A 130 8.38 -18.96 5.04
C GLN A 130 9.25 -18.96 3.78
N THR A 131 10.43 -19.57 3.88
CA THR A 131 11.46 -19.49 2.83
C THR A 131 11.05 -20.08 1.49
N HIS A 132 10.02 -20.93 1.45
CA HIS A 132 9.50 -21.54 0.22
C HIS A 132 8.29 -20.77 -0.36
N HIS A 133 7.79 -19.73 0.30
CA HIS A 133 6.70 -18.91 -0.23
C HIS A 133 7.19 -18.12 -1.46
N ILE A 134 6.32 -17.97 -2.47
CA ILE A 134 6.60 -17.24 -3.72
C ILE A 134 5.89 -15.89 -3.83
N GLY A 135 5.12 -15.51 -2.81
CA GLY A 135 4.51 -14.19 -2.65
C GLY A 135 3.91 -14.00 -1.24
N SER A 136 3.46 -12.78 -0.95
CA SER A 136 2.68 -12.47 0.24
C SER A 136 1.69 -11.35 -0.08
N THR A 137 0.41 -11.63 0.17
CA THR A 137 -0.69 -10.66 0.07
C THR A 137 -1.05 -10.05 1.42
N GLN A 138 -0.22 -10.28 2.45
CA GLN A 138 -0.50 -9.84 3.81
C GLN A 138 -0.47 -8.32 3.93
N VAL A 139 -1.56 -7.76 4.46
CA VAL A 139 -1.68 -6.35 4.80
C VAL A 139 -2.10 -6.21 6.25
N SER A 140 -1.28 -5.58 7.08
CA SER A 140 -1.64 -5.33 8.48
C SER A 140 -2.69 -4.22 8.61
N SER A 141 -3.30 -4.15 9.79
CA SER A 141 -4.17 -3.03 10.13
C SER A 141 -3.44 -1.69 9.98
N ALA A 142 -2.13 -1.60 10.22
CA ALA A 142 -1.32 -0.39 10.03
C ALA A 142 -1.06 -0.02 8.55
N LEU A 143 -1.62 -0.77 7.59
CA LEU A 143 -1.36 -0.64 6.15
C LEU A 143 0.10 -0.92 5.80
N ALA A 144 0.67 -1.94 6.44
CA ALA A 144 2.00 -2.45 6.15
C ALA A 144 1.89 -3.69 5.26
N VAL A 145 2.77 -3.84 4.26
CA VAL A 145 2.55 -4.72 3.10
C VAL A 145 3.63 -5.79 2.92
N GLY A 146 3.18 -6.99 2.58
CA GLY A 146 4.02 -8.10 2.11
C GLY A 146 4.89 -8.71 3.21
N TRP A 147 5.98 -9.39 2.82
CA TRP A 147 6.77 -10.18 3.77
C TRP A 147 7.43 -9.36 4.87
N PHE A 148 7.96 -8.20 4.52
CA PHE A 148 8.67 -7.31 5.45
C PHE A 148 7.81 -6.16 5.97
N GLN A 149 6.48 -6.21 5.74
CA GLN A 149 5.50 -5.26 6.25
C GLN A 149 5.93 -3.80 6.06
N HIS A 150 6.18 -3.41 4.81
CA HIS A 150 6.51 -2.02 4.49
C HIS A 150 5.28 -1.13 4.65
N LEU A 151 5.38 -0.08 5.46
CA LEU A 151 4.31 0.91 5.58
C LEU A 151 4.07 1.61 4.24
N ALA A 152 2.84 1.49 3.72
CA ALA A 152 2.45 1.99 2.40
C ALA A 152 2.81 3.47 2.19
N LYS A 153 2.61 4.32 3.22
CA LYS A 153 2.96 5.76 3.17
C LYS A 153 4.42 6.10 2.85
N TYR A 154 5.34 5.16 3.02
CA TYR A 154 6.76 5.38 2.73
C TYR A 154 7.23 4.61 1.49
N TRP A 155 6.33 3.84 0.86
CA TRP A 155 6.74 2.88 -0.17
C TRP A 155 7.40 3.57 -1.35
N VAL A 156 6.75 4.58 -1.96
CA VAL A 156 7.23 5.29 -3.14
C VAL A 156 8.66 5.80 -2.97
N GLU A 157 8.92 6.51 -1.87
CA GLU A 157 10.23 7.09 -1.60
C GLU A 157 11.29 6.00 -1.35
N ARG A 158 10.94 4.96 -0.59
CA ARG A 158 11.87 3.88 -0.22
C ARG A 158 12.19 2.98 -1.40
N SER A 159 11.19 2.66 -2.22
CA SER A 159 11.34 1.83 -3.40
C SER A 159 12.23 2.52 -4.43
N GLU A 160 12.02 3.81 -4.70
CA GLU A 160 12.88 4.59 -5.59
C GLU A 160 14.34 4.61 -5.10
N LYS A 161 14.57 4.92 -3.81
CA LYS A 161 15.92 4.96 -3.22
C LYS A 161 16.62 3.59 -3.22
N ALA A 162 15.85 2.51 -3.17
CA ALA A 162 16.36 1.14 -3.22
C ALA A 162 16.54 0.61 -4.65
N GLY A 163 16.22 1.40 -5.69
CA GLY A 163 16.32 0.99 -7.09
C GLY A 163 15.11 0.23 -7.64
N PHE A 164 13.99 0.26 -6.93
CA PHE A 164 12.71 -0.38 -7.28
C PHE A 164 11.61 0.66 -7.57
N LYS A 165 11.98 1.77 -8.23
CA LYS A 165 11.02 2.79 -8.66
C LYS A 165 9.88 2.13 -9.45
N ASP A 166 8.65 2.55 -9.16
CA ASP A 166 7.41 2.07 -9.80
C ASP A 166 7.05 0.59 -9.52
N TYR A 167 7.83 -0.15 -8.73
CA TYR A 167 7.42 -1.50 -8.31
C TYR A 167 6.31 -1.44 -7.26
N ASP A 168 5.37 -2.36 -7.38
CA ASP A 168 4.32 -2.57 -6.39
C ASP A 168 4.89 -3.24 -5.11
N PRO A 169 4.46 -2.86 -3.88
CA PRO A 169 4.92 -3.45 -2.62
C PRO A 169 4.60 -4.95 -2.45
N PHE A 170 3.65 -5.49 -3.21
CA PHE A 170 3.37 -6.93 -3.27
C PHE A 170 4.33 -7.67 -4.21
N ASN A 171 5.15 -6.97 -5.00
CA ASN A 171 6.22 -7.61 -5.76
C ASN A 171 7.26 -8.17 -4.79
N GLY A 172 7.38 -9.50 -4.73
CA GLY A 172 8.27 -10.18 -3.78
C GLY A 172 9.72 -9.70 -3.86
N ARG A 173 10.25 -9.50 -5.07
CA ARG A 173 11.61 -9.03 -5.30
C ARG A 173 11.82 -7.61 -4.76
N ALA A 174 10.92 -6.69 -5.09
CA ALA A 174 10.99 -5.33 -4.55
C ALA A 174 10.77 -5.31 -3.03
N ASN A 175 9.82 -6.07 -2.50
CA ASN A 175 9.55 -6.15 -1.06
C ASN A 175 10.82 -6.55 -0.27
N VAL A 176 11.51 -7.59 -0.74
CA VAL A 176 12.76 -8.09 -0.11
C VAL A 176 13.93 -7.14 -0.38
N GLY A 177 14.08 -6.63 -1.60
CA GLY A 177 15.16 -5.71 -1.97
C GLY A 177 15.10 -4.38 -1.20
N VAL A 178 13.91 -3.79 -1.07
CA VAL A 178 13.69 -2.58 -0.25
C VAL A 178 13.93 -2.88 1.24
N ALA A 179 13.60 -4.07 1.73
CA ALA A 179 13.92 -4.47 3.10
C ALA A 179 15.43 -4.57 3.33
N ALA A 180 16.18 -5.19 2.43
CA ALA A 180 17.64 -5.24 2.51
C ALA A 180 18.25 -3.84 2.47
N TRP A 181 17.77 -2.97 1.57
CA TRP A 181 18.20 -1.58 1.51
C TRP A 181 17.93 -0.83 2.82
N LEU A 182 16.74 -0.95 3.43
CA LEU A 182 16.44 -0.36 4.74
C LEU A 182 17.37 -0.89 5.84
N PHE A 183 17.59 -2.20 5.85
CA PHE A 183 18.44 -2.86 6.82
C PHE A 183 19.88 -2.33 6.75
N TYR A 184 20.46 -2.21 5.56
CA TYR A 184 21.85 -1.76 5.41
C TYR A 184 22.03 -0.24 5.46
N SER A 185 21.00 0.54 5.10
CA SER A 185 21.07 2.00 5.13
C SER A 185 20.82 2.60 6.51
N SER A 186 20.06 1.91 7.36
CA SER A 186 19.58 2.49 8.63
C SER A 186 19.37 1.49 9.77
N GLY A 187 19.50 0.19 9.51
CA GLY A 187 19.48 -0.85 10.53
C GLY A 187 18.09 -1.45 10.81
N LYS A 188 18.07 -2.46 11.67
CA LYS A 188 16.89 -3.30 11.97
C LYS A 188 15.76 -2.63 12.78
N HIS A 189 15.92 -1.38 13.18
CA HIS A 189 14.94 -0.70 14.05
C HIS A 189 13.57 -0.48 13.38
N HIS A 190 13.49 -0.56 12.05
CA HIS A 190 12.22 -0.52 11.30
C HIS A 190 11.26 -1.64 11.68
N TRP A 191 11.77 -2.77 12.17
CA TRP A 191 10.99 -3.94 12.59
C TRP A 191 10.90 -4.07 14.12
N ASN A 192 11.19 -3.01 14.87
CA ASN A 192 11.06 -3.03 16.33
C ASN A 192 9.68 -3.43 16.87
N PRO A 193 8.53 -3.12 16.21
CA PRO A 193 7.22 -3.60 16.67
C PRO A 193 7.14 -5.12 16.83
N SER A 194 7.88 -5.89 16.04
CA SER A 194 7.94 -7.36 16.11
C SER A 194 9.20 -7.89 16.80
N LYS A 195 10.00 -7.03 17.45
CA LYS A 195 11.29 -7.41 18.08
C LYS A 195 11.18 -8.52 19.10
N ALA A 196 10.07 -8.60 19.83
CA ALA A 196 9.83 -9.69 20.77
C ALA A 196 9.85 -11.07 20.09
N CYS A 197 9.58 -11.14 18.78
CA CYS A 197 9.59 -12.39 18.01
C CYS A 197 10.95 -12.66 17.32
N TRP A 198 11.66 -11.64 16.82
CA TRP A 198 12.93 -11.86 16.10
C TRP A 198 14.19 -11.59 16.91
N GLY A 199 14.08 -10.92 18.05
CA GLY A 199 15.20 -10.53 18.90
C GLY A 199 15.75 -11.65 19.81
N GLU A 200 15.16 -12.84 19.74
CA GLU A 200 15.58 -14.02 20.51
C GLU A 200 16.70 -14.83 19.83
N LEU A 201 17.20 -14.37 18.67
CA LEU A 201 18.33 -14.93 17.93
C LEU A 201 19.70 -14.48 18.46
#